data_AF-A0A3A6PJ03-F1
#
_entry.id   AF-A0A3A6PJ03-F1
#
_cell.length_a   1.000
_cell.length_b   1.000
_cell.length_c   1.000
_cell.angle_alpha   90.00
_cell.angle_beta   90.00
_cell.angle_gamma   90.00
#
_symmetry.space_group_name_H-M   'P 1'
#
loop_
_entity.id
_entity.type
_entity.pdbx_description
1 polymer ?
#
loop_
_entity_poly.entity_id
_entity_poly.type
_entity_poly.pdbx_seq_one_letter_code
_entity_poly.pdbx_strand_id
1 'polypeptide(L)'
;MKTTEVTAQRFADKFGPEHVAPGPFAYYECDNGLGIIKDTVKNTIQLVKHSQFIEQDLSPEDEFAMLTAVSGPFVPDTIHPPYETLADFEFRERKAATALSATWSILILVFLTCLVLAILLAVNLLS
;
A
#
# COMPACT_ATOMS: atom_id res chain seq x y z
N MET A 1 24.35 -5.63 -3.15
CA MET A 1 23.64 -5.23 -4.38
C MET A 1 23.82 -3.73 -4.55
N LYS A 2 24.41 -3.24 -5.65
CA LYS A 2 24.55 -1.79 -5.86
C LYS A 2 23.34 -1.29 -6.66
N THR A 3 22.83 -0.15 -6.22
CA THR A 3 21.69 0.54 -6.82
C THR A 3 22.19 1.93 -7.16
N THR A 4 22.13 2.32 -8.42
CA THR A 4 22.64 3.61 -8.89
C THR A 4 21.50 4.47 -9.42
N GLU A 5 21.45 5.71 -8.97
CA GLU A 5 20.48 6.68 -9.49
C GLU A 5 20.89 7.08 -10.91
N VAL A 6 19.92 7.05 -11.83
CA VAL A 6 20.11 7.34 -13.24
C VAL A 6 19.12 8.39 -13.70
N THR A 7 19.46 9.09 -14.79
CA THR A 7 18.54 10.03 -15.41
C THR A 7 17.39 9.29 -16.09
N ALA A 8 16.22 9.94 -16.18
CA ALA A 8 15.04 9.40 -16.86
C ALA A 8 15.35 8.95 -18.30
N GLN A 9 16.20 9.69 -19.01
CA GLN A 9 16.60 9.37 -20.38
C GLN A 9 17.41 8.06 -20.45
N ARG A 10 18.39 7.88 -19.56
CA ARG A 10 19.17 6.64 -19.46
C ARG A 10 18.31 5.45 -19.04
N PHE A 11 17.28 5.69 -18.22
CA PHE A 11 16.31 4.66 -17.84
C PHE A 11 15.45 4.23 -19.04
N ALA A 12 14.92 5.19 -19.81
CA ALA A 12 14.16 4.92 -21.03
C ALA A 12 14.96 4.10 -22.06
N ASP A 13 16.25 4.42 -22.24
CA ASP A 13 17.12 3.72 -23.20
C ASP A 13 17.30 2.22 -22.85
N LYS A 14 17.21 1.84 -21.57
CA LYS A 14 17.43 0.47 -21.10
C LYS A 14 16.15 -0.32 -20.86
N PHE A 15 15.11 0.33 -20.33
CA PHE A 15 13.89 -0.32 -19.87
C PHE A 15 12.68 -0.05 -20.77
N GLY A 16 12.77 0.91 -21.68
CA GLY A 16 11.70 1.32 -22.59
C GLY A 16 11.14 2.70 -22.23
N PRO A 17 10.87 3.58 -23.22
CA PRO A 17 10.32 4.91 -22.99
C PRO A 17 8.90 4.89 -22.38
N GLU A 18 8.16 3.80 -22.54
CA GLU A 18 6.81 3.61 -22.00
C GLU A 18 6.76 3.63 -20.47
N HIS A 19 7.89 3.39 -19.80
CA HIS A 19 7.99 3.38 -18.34
C HIS A 19 8.40 4.74 -17.74
N VAL A 20 8.70 5.73 -18.57
CA VAL A 20 9.13 7.06 -18.11
C VAL A 20 7.96 8.04 -18.17
N ALA A 21 7.54 8.50 -17.00
CA ALA A 21 6.46 9.47 -16.86
C ALA A 21 7.01 10.87 -16.52
N PRO A 22 6.41 11.94 -17.08
CA PRO A 22 6.73 13.30 -16.64
C PRO A 22 6.18 13.53 -15.23
N GLY A 23 7.07 13.87 -14.28
CA GLY A 23 6.68 14.08 -12.88
C GLY A 23 7.86 13.98 -11.91
N PRO A 24 7.59 14.05 -10.60
CA PRO A 24 8.60 13.93 -9.54
C PRO A 24 8.94 12.44 -9.29
N PHE A 25 9.55 11.81 -10.29
CA PHE A 25 9.98 10.41 -10.23
C PHE A 25 11.50 10.34 -10.18
N ALA A 26 12.02 9.47 -9.31
CA ALA A 26 13.43 9.10 -9.27
C ALA A 26 13.62 7.71 -9.90
N TYR A 27 14.67 7.56 -10.69
CA TYR A 27 14.92 6.35 -11.46
C TYR A 27 16.22 5.71 -11.00
N TYR A 28 16.20 4.40 -10.73
CA TYR A 28 17.36 3.66 -10.29
C TYR A 28 17.60 2.42 -11.16
N GLU A 29 18.87 2.13 -11.39
CA GLU A 29 19.34 0.93 -12.05
C GLU A 29 20.05 0.03 -11.02
N CYS A 30 19.62 -1.23 -10.95
CA CYS A 30 20.25 -2.26 -10.12
C CYS A 30 21.22 -3.13 -10.94
N ASP A 31 22.30 -3.60 -10.31
CA ASP A 31 23.29 -4.49 -10.95
C ASP A 31 22.70 -5.79 -11.53
N ASN A 32 21.55 -6.23 -11.01
CA ASN A 32 20.83 -7.40 -11.49
C ASN A 32 19.90 -7.10 -12.69
N GLY A 33 20.03 -5.94 -13.33
CA GLY A 33 19.25 -5.59 -14.52
C GLY A 33 17.79 -5.23 -14.23
N LEU A 34 17.44 -4.95 -12.97
CA LEU A 34 16.15 -4.39 -12.58
C LEU A 34 16.18 -2.86 -12.61
N GLY A 35 15.12 -2.28 -13.16
CA GLY A 35 14.84 -0.85 -13.11
C GLY A 35 13.85 -0.56 -11.98
N ILE A 36 14.09 0.51 -11.24
CA ILE A 36 13.21 0.94 -10.15
C ILE A 36 12.75 2.37 -10.41
N ILE A 37 11.44 2.59 -10.38
CA ILE A 37 10.83 3.91 -10.46
C ILE A 37 10.25 4.22 -9.08
N LYS A 38 10.71 5.31 -8.47
CA LYS A 38 10.23 5.80 -7.19
C LYS A 38 9.40 7.05 -7.40
N ASP A 39 8.15 7.03 -6.97
CA ASP A 39 7.32 8.23 -6.82
C ASP A 39 7.74 8.94 -5.53
N THR A 40 8.33 10.14 -5.64
CA THR A 40 8.81 10.86 -4.45
C THR A 40 7.69 11.51 -3.64
N VAL A 41 6.48 11.61 -4.20
CA VAL A 41 5.33 12.21 -3.52
C VAL A 41 4.54 11.15 -2.78
N LYS A 42 4.26 10.02 -3.44
CA LYS A 42 3.50 8.90 -2.84
C LYS A 42 4.35 7.89 -2.09
N ASN A 43 5.68 7.99 -2.18
CA ASN A 43 6.63 7.01 -1.65
C ASN A 43 6.33 5.57 -2.11
N THR A 44 5.82 5.42 -3.34
CA THR A 44 5.58 4.12 -3.96
C THR A 44 6.72 3.76 -4.89
N ILE A 45 6.98 2.46 -5.03
CA ILE A 45 8.03 1.93 -5.89
C ILE A 45 7.39 1.02 -6.94
N GLN A 46 7.83 1.16 -8.18
CA GLN A 46 7.50 0.27 -9.28
C GLN A 46 8.77 -0.40 -9.81
N LEU A 47 8.72 -1.72 -9.94
CA LEU A 47 9.79 -2.53 -10.50
C LEU A 47 9.54 -2.75 -11.99
N VAL A 48 10.54 -2.45 -12.81
CA VAL A 48 10.52 -2.67 -14.26
C VAL A 48 11.61 -3.68 -14.58
N LYS A 49 11.20 -4.83 -15.12
CA LYS A 49 12.12 -5.89 -15.55
C LYS A 49 12.50 -5.66 -17.00
N HIS A 50 13.76 -5.91 -17.36
CA HIS A 50 14.18 -5.93 -18.76
C HIS A 50 13.47 -7.09 -19.49
N SER A 51 13.04 -6.88 -20.74
CA SER A 51 12.28 -7.88 -21.52
C SER A 51 13.06 -9.17 -21.81
N GLN A 52 14.37 -9.19 -21.54
CA GLN A 52 15.24 -10.36 -21.71
C GLN A 52 15.53 -11.12 -20.40
N PHE A 53 14.90 -10.76 -19.28
CA PHE A 53 15.09 -11.49 -18.03
C PHE A 53 14.29 -12.80 -18.02
N ILE A 54 15.01 -13.91 -17.96
CA ILE A 54 14.46 -15.22 -17.61
C ILE A 54 13.82 -15.07 -16.23
N GLU A 55 12.56 -15.48 -16.08
CA GLU A 55 11.86 -15.57 -14.79
C GLU A 55 12.66 -16.45 -13.83
N GLN A 56 13.57 -15.83 -13.09
CA GLN A 56 13.89 -16.31 -11.76
C GLN A 56 12.96 -15.55 -10.83
N ASP A 57 12.07 -16.30 -10.18
CA ASP A 57 11.29 -15.80 -9.06
C ASP A 57 12.25 -15.11 -8.09
N LEU A 58 12.02 -13.81 -7.90
CA LEU A 58 12.78 -13.07 -6.91
C LEU A 58 12.44 -13.64 -5.54
N SER A 59 13.44 -13.95 -4.74
CA SER A 59 13.16 -14.39 -3.38
C SER A 59 12.52 -13.25 -2.60
N PRO A 60 11.59 -13.54 -1.65
CA PRO A 60 10.99 -12.51 -0.81
C PRO A 60 12.02 -11.68 -0.02
N GLU A 61 13.17 -12.30 0.28
CA GLU A 61 14.29 -11.67 0.97
C GLU A 61 14.98 -10.61 0.09
N ASP A 62 15.16 -10.90 -1.20
CA ASP A 62 15.72 -9.96 -2.16
C ASP A 62 14.78 -8.79 -2.44
N GLU A 63 13.48 -9.05 -2.50
CA GLU A 63 12.46 -8.01 -2.64
C GLU A 63 12.47 -7.06 -1.44
N PHE A 64 12.54 -7.60 -0.22
CA PHE A 64 12.61 -6.80 1.01
C PHE A 64 13.91 -5.98 1.09
N ALA A 65 15.04 -6.56 0.68
CA ALA A 65 16.31 -5.86 0.63
C ALA A 65 16.28 -4.68 -0.36
N MET A 66 15.66 -4.85 -1.54
CA MET A 66 15.48 -3.76 -2.51
C MET A 66 14.57 -2.65 -1.99
N LEU A 67 13.44 -3.02 -1.38
CA LEU A 67 12.52 -2.05 -0.78
C LEU A 67 13.23 -1.20 0.28
N THR A 68 14.05 -1.82 1.12
CA THR A 68 14.82 -1.12 2.16
C THR A 68 15.92 -0.23 1.57
N ALA A 69 16.60 -0.68 0.52
CA ALA A 69 17.67 0.09 -0.12
C ALA A 69 17.16 1.35 -0.84
N VAL A 70 15.96 1.30 -1.43
CA VAL A 70 15.39 2.40 -2.23
C VAL A 70 14.52 3.34 -1.40
N SER A 71 13.81 2.81 -0.40
CA SER A 71 12.93 3.59 0.45
C SER A 71 13.67 4.32 1.57
N GLY A 72 14.94 3.95 1.83
CA GLY A 72 15.65 4.37 3.03
C GLY A 72 15.17 3.59 4.26
N PRO A 73 15.66 3.93 5.47
CA PRO A 73 15.17 3.29 6.69
C PRO A 73 13.65 3.44 6.77
N PHE A 74 12.95 2.34 7.04
CA PHE A 74 11.51 2.35 7.30
C PHE A 74 11.24 3.38 8.41
N VAL A 75 10.61 4.49 8.05
CA VAL A 75 10.06 5.44 9.02
C VAL A 75 8.67 4.91 9.32
N PRO A 76 8.44 4.29 10.49
CA PRO A 76 7.09 3.93 10.88
C PRO A 76 6.26 5.20 10.91
N ASP A 77 5.26 5.29 10.03
CA ASP A 77 4.26 6.37 10.01
C ASP A 77 3.37 6.34 11.27
N THR A 78 3.57 5.35 12.15
CA THR A 78 3.05 5.36 13.50
C THR A 78 3.91 6.27 14.36
N ILE A 79 3.43 7.50 14.55
CA ILE A 79 3.86 8.38 15.63
C ILE A 79 3.60 7.64 16.94
N HIS A 80 4.59 6.89 17.43
CA HIS A 80 4.58 6.41 18.80
C HIS A 80 4.85 7.63 19.68
N PRO A 81 3.92 7.99 20.58
CA PRO A 81 4.17 9.05 21.53
C PRO A 81 5.42 8.67 22.35
N PRO A 82 6.38 9.60 22.53
CA PRO A 82 7.68 9.29 23.16
C PRO A 82 7.58 8.81 24.62
N TYR A 83 6.40 8.86 25.24
CA TYR A 83 6.15 8.53 26.64
C TYR A 83 4.88 7.68 26.82
N GLU A 84 4.65 6.71 25.95
CA GLU A 84 3.52 5.79 26.15
C GLU A 84 3.78 4.79 27.26
N THR A 85 2.86 4.74 28.22
CA THR A 85 2.81 3.64 29.18
C THR A 85 2.01 2.48 28.58
N LEU A 86 2.24 1.27 29.11
CA LEU A 86 1.49 0.07 28.72
C LEU A 86 -0.04 0.27 28.82
N ALA A 87 -0.49 1.06 29.82
CA ALA A 87 -1.90 1.38 30.02
C ALA A 87 -2.47 2.26 28.89
N ASP A 88 -1.70 3.19 28.34
CA ASP A 88 -2.13 4.06 27.24
C ASP A 88 -2.30 3.28 25.94
N PHE A 89 -1.42 2.29 25.72
CA PHE A 89 -1.54 1.36 24.60
C PHE A 89 -2.82 0.51 24.70
N GLU A 90 -3.07 -0.11 25.85
CA GLU A 90 -4.28 -0.91 26.09
C GLU A 90 -5.56 -0.08 25.94
N PHE A 91 -5.54 1.18 26.36
CA PHE A 91 -6.69 2.07 26.22
C PHE A 91 -7.03 2.37 24.75
N ARG A 92 -6.02 2.62 23.91
CA ARG A 92 -6.24 2.87 22.47
C ARG A 92 -6.74 1.63 21.74
N GLU A 93 -6.18 0.46 22.04
CA GLU A 93 -6.63 -0.83 21.50
C GLU A 93 -8.12 -1.08 21.83
N ARG A 94 -8.50 -0.90 23.10
CA ARG A 94 -9.92 -1.05 23.51
C ARG A 94 -10.82 -0.02 22.84
N LYS A 95 -10.36 1.23 22.69
CA LYS A 95 -11.12 2.29 22.03
C LYS A 95 -11.31 2.03 20.52
N ALA A 96 -10.29 1.51 19.85
CA ALA A 96 -10.38 1.11 18.45
C ALA A 96 -11.31 -0.09 18.25
N ALA A 97 -11.20 -1.11 19.11
CA ALA A 97 -12.06 -2.31 19.07
C ALA A 97 -13.54 -1.96 19.29
N THR A 98 -13.84 -1.08 20.25
CA THR A 98 -15.21 -0.62 20.54
C THR A 98 -15.81 0.22 19.42
N ALA A 99 -15.01 1.05 18.76
CA ALA A 99 -15.46 1.81 17.58
C ALA A 99 -15.87 0.88 16.43
N LEU A 100 -15.10 -0.19 16.18
CA LEU A 100 -15.43 -1.17 15.16
C LEU A 100 -16.74 -1.91 15.49
N SER A 101 -16.91 -2.40 16.72
CA SER A 101 -18.12 -3.11 17.13
C SER A 101 -19.38 -2.24 17.09
N ALA A 102 -19.27 -0.96 17.43
CA ALA A 102 -20.37 -0.01 17.33
C ALA A 102 -20.78 0.23 15.87
N THR A 103 -19.80 0.35 14.97
CA THR A 103 -20.03 0.51 13.53
C THR A 103 -20.77 -0.69 12.94
N TRP A 104 -20.36 -1.91 13.28
CA TRP A 104 -21.05 -3.14 12.88
C TRP A 104 -22.49 -3.21 13.42
N SER A 105 -22.70 -2.82 14.68
CA SER A 105 -24.02 -2.83 15.31
C SER A 105 -25.00 -1.88 14.61
N ILE A 106 -24.54 -0.68 14.25
CA ILE A 106 -25.35 0.31 13.50
C ILE A 106 -25.72 -0.24 12.12
N LEU A 107 -24.76 -0.85 11.41
CA LEU A 107 -24.97 -1.39 10.08
C LEU A 107 -26.01 -2.52 10.08
N ILE A 108 -25.94 -3.43 11.05
CA ILE A 108 -26.91 -4.51 11.24
C ILE A 108 -28.31 -3.94 11.54
N LEU A 109 -28.39 -2.91 12.39
CA LEU A 109 -29.66 -2.28 12.75
C LEU A 109 -30.34 -1.62 11.55
N VAL A 110 -29.58 -0.92 10.72
CA VAL A 110 -30.08 -0.33 9.46
C VAL A 110 -30.55 -1.42 8.49
N PHE A 111 -29.81 -2.52 8.37
CA PHE A 111 -30.22 -3.62 7.51
C PHE A 111 -31.54 -4.25 7.97
N LEU A 112 -31.69 -4.48 9.28
CA LEU A 112 -32.92 -5.04 9.85
C LEU A 112 -34.13 -4.12 9.69
N THR A 113 -33.96 -2.81 9.89
CA THR A 113 -35.08 -1.87 9.68
C THR A 113 -35.51 -1.81 8.22
N CYS A 114 -34.56 -1.80 7.28
CA CYS A 114 -34.86 -1.89 5.84
C CYS A 114 -35.57 -3.20 5.49
N LEU A 115 -35.14 -4.34 6.04
CA LEU A 115 -35.77 -5.65 5.83
C LEU A 115 -37.22 -5.65 6.32
N VAL A 116 -37.46 -5.15 7.54
CA VAL A 116 -38.82 -5.07 8.12
C VAL A 116 -39.72 -4.17 7.29
N LEU A 117 -39.23 -3.01 6.85
CA LEU A 117 -39.98 -2.10 5.99
C LEU A 117 -40.31 -2.73 4.63
N ALA A 118 -39.36 -3.46 4.02
CA ALA A 118 -39.58 -4.16 2.76
C ALA A 118 -40.64 -5.27 2.89
N ILE A 119 -40.63 -6.03 3.98
CA ILE A 119 -41.64 -7.05 4.27
C ILE A 119 -43.01 -6.41 4.44
N LEU A 120 -43.11 -5.33 5.24
CA LEU A 120 -44.37 -4.62 5.45
C LEU A 120 -44.93 -4.03 4.14
N LEU A 121 -44.06 -3.50 3.28
CA LEU A 121 -44.46 -3.00 1.97
C LEU A 121 -44.96 -4.14 1.07
N ALA A 122 -44.24 -5.25 1.02
CA ALA A 122 -44.60 -6.42 0.21
C ALA A 122 -45.94 -7.05 0.64
N VAL A 123 -46.19 -7.13 1.96
CA VAL A 123 -47.46 -7.65 2.51
C VAL A 123 -48.63 -6.72 2.16
N ASN A 124 -48.45 -5.39 2.24
CA ASN A 124 -49.48 -4.44 1.85
C ASN A 124 -49.74 -4.38 0.34
N LEU A 125 -48.75 -4.75 -0.50
CA LEU A 125 -48.91 -4.82 -1.96
C LEU A 125 -49.59 -6.11 -2.44
N LEU A 126 -49.55 -7.19 -1.65
CA LEU A 126 -50.19 -8.46 -1.96
C LEU A 126 -51.63 -8.59 -1.42
N SER A 127 -52.03 -7.72 -0.47
CA SER A 127 -53.39 -7.66 0.07
C SER A 127 -54.28 -6.68 -0.69
#